data_AF-A0A931UCN1-F1
#
_entry.id   AF-A0A931UCN1-F1
#
_cell.length_a   1.000
_cell.length_b   1.000
_cell.length_c   1.000
_cell.angle_alpha   90.00
_cell.angle_beta   90.00
_cell.angle_gamma   90.00
#
_symmetry.space_group_name_H-M   'P 1'
#
loop_
_entity.id
_entity.type
_entity.pdbx_description
1 polymer ?
#
loop_
_entity_poly.entity_id
_entity_poly.type
_entity_poly.pdbx_seq_one_letter_code
_entity_poly.pdbx_strand_id
1 'polypeptide(L)'
;MILGLDIDGVVADFLSPFVQLIEKRIGNGPIPHESITNFNFKDHPILSEKIVDECMVEVSYDPVFWRRLSPLLTEEQWQELDRLSRKERLVFITHRYERETYDIHQVTRDWLNQHGIEKPVVYFTQESKAKLVDHLGVSLFVDDRHENCQEVAERTRATVIMPHRHYNQDFSHPKVTRIRDFNEIFSYLSE
;
A
#
# COMPACT_ATOMS: atom_id res chain seq x y z
N MET A 1 0.77 18.05 11.92
CA MET A 1 1.44 16.93 11.25
C MET A 1 0.43 16.15 10.44
N ILE A 2 0.71 15.93 9.15
CA ILE A 2 -0.12 15.11 8.25
C ILE A 2 0.56 13.74 8.07
N LEU A 3 -0.19 12.66 8.31
CA LEU A 3 0.17 11.29 8.02
C LEU A 3 -0.25 10.94 6.58
N GLY A 4 0.69 10.47 5.77
CA GLY A 4 0.42 9.90 4.45
C GLY A 4 0.59 8.38 4.48
N LEU A 5 -0.45 7.64 4.09
CA LEU A 5 -0.41 6.17 4.03
C LEU A 5 -0.56 5.68 2.59
N ASP A 6 0.27 4.74 2.15
CA ASP A 6 -0.14 3.84 1.08
C ASP A 6 -1.33 2.99 1.52
N ILE A 7 -2.02 2.41 0.55
CA ILE A 7 -3.17 1.53 0.78
C ILE A 7 -2.73 0.07 0.73
N ASP A 8 -2.32 -0.38 -0.46
CA ASP A 8 -2.03 -1.77 -0.77
C ASP A 8 -0.69 -2.16 -0.18
N GLY A 9 -0.64 -3.17 0.68
CA GLY A 9 0.57 -3.55 1.40
C GLY A 9 0.79 -2.80 2.71
N VAL A 10 0.03 -1.74 3.01
CA VAL A 10 0.07 -1.02 4.30
C VAL A 10 -1.19 -1.27 5.12
N VAL A 11 -2.37 -0.92 4.60
CA VAL A 11 -3.66 -1.10 5.28
C VAL A 11 -4.55 -2.15 4.62
N ALA A 12 -4.30 -2.48 3.35
CA ALA A 12 -5.03 -3.49 2.58
C ALA A 12 -4.09 -4.63 2.14
N ASP A 13 -4.52 -5.88 2.30
CA ASP A 13 -3.77 -7.06 1.86
C ASP A 13 -3.97 -7.30 0.36
N PHE A 14 -3.08 -6.70 -0.44
CA PHE A 14 -3.03 -6.93 -1.88
C PHE A 14 -2.37 -8.26 -2.25
N LEU A 15 -1.31 -8.66 -1.53
CA LEU A 15 -0.45 -9.76 -1.93
C LEU A 15 -1.21 -11.08 -1.94
N SER A 16 -1.95 -11.39 -0.88
CA SER A 16 -2.63 -12.69 -0.73
C SER A 16 -3.60 -13.01 -1.88
N PRO A 17 -4.58 -12.15 -2.21
CA PRO A 17 -5.48 -12.44 -3.34
C PRO A 17 -4.77 -12.36 -4.70
N PHE A 18 -3.71 -11.55 -4.83
CA PHE A 18 -2.93 -11.48 -6.05
C PHE A 18 -2.16 -12.79 -6.33
N VAL A 19 -1.53 -13.36 -5.30
CA VAL A 19 -0.85 -14.66 -5.40
C VAL A 19 -1.84 -15.77 -5.74
N GLN A 20 -3.04 -15.78 -5.14
CA GLN A 20 -4.09 -16.75 -5.48
C GLN A 20 -4.54 -16.66 -6.94
N LEU A 21 -4.57 -15.46 -7.54
CA LEU A 21 -4.84 -15.31 -8.96
C LEU A 21 -3.72 -15.92 -9.80
N ILE A 22 -2.47 -15.66 -9.45
CA ILE A 22 -1.30 -16.23 -10.13
C ILE A 22 -1.33 -17.76 -10.05
N GLU A 23 -1.58 -18.34 -8.88
CA GLU A 23 -1.68 -19.80 -8.67
C GLU A 23 -2.71 -20.42 -9.60
N LYS A 24 -3.90 -19.82 -9.72
CA LYS A 24 -4.95 -20.27 -10.64
C LYS A 24 -4.51 -20.19 -12.10
N ARG A 25 -3.75 -19.16 -12.47
CA ARG A 25 -3.26 -18.97 -13.84
C ARG A 25 -2.19 -19.99 -14.22
N ILE A 26 -1.23 -20.26 -13.33
CA ILE A 26 -0.11 -21.17 -13.64
C ILE A 26 -0.48 -22.64 -13.44
N GLY A 27 -1.47 -22.95 -12.60
CA GLY A 27 -1.94 -24.32 -12.37
C GLY A 27 -0.94 -25.24 -11.66
N ASN A 28 0.15 -24.70 -11.10
CA ASN A 28 1.27 -25.46 -10.52
C ASN A 28 1.16 -25.66 -8.99
N GLY A 29 -0.04 -25.47 -8.43
CA GLY A 29 -0.27 -25.54 -6.98
C GLY A 29 0.03 -24.24 -6.24
N PRO A 30 -0.01 -24.26 -4.90
CA PRO A 30 0.13 -23.06 -4.08
C PRO A 30 1.57 -22.51 -4.08
N ILE A 31 1.68 -21.18 -4.02
CA ILE A 31 2.92 -20.44 -3.90
C ILE A 31 3.01 -19.93 -2.45
N PRO A 32 3.98 -20.42 -1.66
CA PRO A 32 4.15 -19.93 -0.29
C PRO A 32 4.45 -18.43 -0.27
N HIS A 33 3.79 -17.65 0.58
CA HIS A 33 3.95 -16.18 0.61
C HIS A 33 5.38 -15.77 0.97
N GLU A 34 6.04 -16.55 1.82
CA GLU A 34 7.43 -16.36 2.22
C GLU A 34 8.42 -16.54 1.06
N SER A 35 8.02 -17.19 -0.03
CA SER A 35 8.84 -17.31 -1.25
C SER A 35 8.81 -16.03 -2.10
N ILE A 36 7.89 -15.10 -1.82
CA ILE A 36 7.83 -13.80 -2.49
C ILE A 36 8.79 -12.84 -1.78
N THR A 37 10.02 -12.80 -2.26
CA THR A 37 11.10 -11.92 -1.73
C THR A 37 11.22 -10.60 -2.48
N ASN A 38 10.46 -10.43 -3.58
CA ASN A 38 10.46 -9.23 -4.40
C ASN A 38 9.04 -8.93 -4.89
N PHE A 39 8.58 -7.68 -4.76
CA PHE A 39 7.22 -7.27 -5.15
C PHE A 39 6.94 -7.45 -6.65
N ASN A 40 7.96 -7.32 -7.50
CA ASN A 40 7.83 -7.54 -8.94
C ASN A 40 8.00 -9.02 -9.33
N PHE A 41 8.18 -9.92 -8.35
CA PHE A 41 8.32 -11.37 -8.55
C PHE A 41 9.50 -11.78 -9.46
N LYS A 42 10.44 -10.86 -9.72
CA LYS A 42 11.53 -11.04 -10.70
C LYS A 42 12.45 -12.23 -10.40
N ASP A 43 12.63 -12.52 -9.11
CA ASP A 43 13.56 -13.55 -8.63
C ASP A 43 12.85 -14.89 -8.35
N HIS A 44 11.54 -14.99 -8.63
CA HIS A 44 10.78 -16.19 -8.29
C HIS A 44 11.01 -17.30 -9.35
N PRO A 45 11.41 -18.53 -8.95
CA PRO A 45 11.89 -19.56 -9.87
C PRO A 45 10.83 -20.08 -10.86
N ILE A 46 9.55 -19.85 -10.57
CA ILE A 46 8.40 -20.37 -11.34
C ILE A 46 7.64 -19.23 -12.04
N LEU A 47 7.85 -17.97 -11.65
CA LEU A 47 7.06 -16.86 -12.18
C LEU A 47 7.89 -16.06 -13.19
N SER A 48 7.32 -15.84 -14.36
CA SER A 48 7.88 -14.89 -15.32
C SER A 48 7.26 -13.51 -15.09
N GLU A 49 8.04 -12.46 -15.33
CA GLU A 49 7.58 -11.06 -15.31
C GLU A 49 6.33 -10.89 -16.18
N LYS A 50 6.27 -11.55 -17.34
CA LYS A 50 5.10 -11.54 -18.23
C LYS A 50 3.80 -12.02 -17.54
N ILE A 51 3.85 -13.13 -16.81
CA ILE A 51 2.64 -13.66 -16.15
C ILE A 51 2.17 -12.70 -15.05
N VAL A 52 3.12 -12.11 -14.32
CA VAL A 52 2.86 -11.16 -13.24
C VAL A 52 2.23 -9.89 -13.82
N ASP A 53 2.77 -9.36 -14.91
CA ASP A 53 2.22 -8.21 -15.61
C ASP A 53 0.82 -8.47 -16.14
N GLU A 54 0.59 -9.63 -16.76
CA GLU A 54 -0.75 -10.03 -17.24
C GLU A 54 -1.76 -10.14 -16.09
N CYS A 55 -1.37 -10.70 -14.94
CA CYS A 55 -2.20 -10.74 -13.73
C CYS A 55 -2.45 -9.34 -13.17
N MET A 56 -1.44 -8.47 -13.15
CA MET A 56 -1.55 -7.10 -12.65
C MET A 56 -2.51 -6.29 -13.52
N VAL A 57 -2.42 -6.44 -14.85
CA VAL A 57 -3.37 -5.84 -15.79
C VAL A 57 -4.77 -6.35 -15.51
N GLU A 58 -5.00 -7.65 -15.42
CA GLU A 58 -6.33 -8.20 -15.12
C GLU A 58 -6.92 -7.65 -13.82
N VAL A 59 -6.17 -7.70 -12.72
CA VAL A 59 -6.59 -7.19 -11.41
C VAL A 59 -6.92 -5.71 -11.46
N SER A 60 -6.11 -4.92 -12.17
CA SER A 60 -6.38 -3.50 -12.30
C SER A 60 -7.72 -3.19 -12.98
N TYR A 61 -8.25 -4.09 -13.83
CA TYR A 61 -9.57 -3.95 -14.45
C TYR A 61 -10.71 -4.61 -13.64
N ASP A 62 -10.42 -5.27 -12.51
CA ASP A 62 -11.41 -5.97 -11.68
C ASP A 62 -11.81 -5.15 -10.44
N PRO A 63 -12.94 -4.43 -10.43
CA PRO A 63 -13.41 -3.70 -9.25
C PRO A 63 -13.81 -4.62 -8.09
N VAL A 64 -14.12 -5.90 -8.34
CA VAL A 64 -14.45 -6.86 -7.28
C VAL A 64 -13.19 -7.27 -6.52
N PHE A 65 -12.05 -7.40 -7.18
CA PHE A 65 -10.76 -7.64 -6.54
C PHE A 65 -10.47 -6.56 -5.48
N TRP A 66 -10.52 -5.28 -5.87
CA TRP A 66 -10.21 -4.16 -4.98
C TRP A 66 -11.19 -4.01 -3.82
N ARG A 67 -12.48 -4.30 -4.04
CA ARG A 67 -13.50 -4.27 -2.98
C ARG A 67 -13.37 -5.38 -1.95
N ARG A 68 -12.68 -6.48 -2.29
CA ARG A 68 -12.59 -7.68 -1.45
C ARG A 68 -11.25 -7.83 -0.74
N LEU A 69 -10.35 -6.86 -0.87
CA LEU A 69 -9.09 -6.90 -0.14
C LEU A 69 -9.37 -6.96 1.36
N SER A 70 -8.68 -7.86 2.05
CA SER A 70 -8.75 -7.96 3.50
C SER A 70 -8.02 -6.78 4.14
N PRO A 71 -8.52 -6.20 5.24
CA PRO A 71 -7.77 -5.20 5.98
C PRO A 71 -6.56 -5.85 6.67
N LEU A 72 -5.45 -5.13 6.73
CA LEU A 72 -4.25 -5.51 7.49
C LEU A 72 -4.26 -4.97 8.92
N LEU A 73 -5.13 -3.99 9.20
CA LEU A 73 -5.19 -3.31 10.50
C LEU A 73 -6.29 -3.88 11.40
N THR A 74 -6.10 -3.74 12.70
CA THR A 74 -7.14 -4.03 13.70
C THR A 74 -8.21 -2.94 13.71
N GLU A 75 -9.38 -3.23 14.30
CA GLU A 75 -10.46 -2.24 14.44
C GLU A 75 -10.01 -1.00 15.23
N GLU A 76 -9.20 -1.19 16.27
CA GLU A 76 -8.65 -0.11 17.10
C GLU A 76 -7.74 0.83 16.30
N GLN A 77 -6.90 0.25 15.43
CA GLN A 77 -6.03 1.02 14.54
C GLN A 77 -6.85 1.82 13.52
N TRP A 78 -7.90 1.23 12.95
CA TRP A 78 -8.83 1.95 12.08
C TRP A 78 -9.54 3.11 12.77
N GLN A 79 -9.98 2.94 14.03
CA GLN A 79 -10.58 4.01 14.81
C GLN A 79 -9.61 5.18 15.05
N GLU A 80 -8.33 4.89 15.31
CA GLU A 80 -7.32 5.93 15.48
C GLU A 80 -7.02 6.66 14.16
N LEU A 81 -6.99 5.94 13.03
CA LEU A 81 -6.87 6.55 11.70
C LEU A 81 -8.08 7.45 11.38
N ASP A 82 -9.29 7.04 11.70
CA ASP A 82 -10.49 7.87 11.52
C ASP A 82 -10.42 9.14 12.38
N ARG A 83 -9.93 9.04 13.63
CA ARG A 83 -9.69 10.21 14.50
C ARG A 83 -8.72 11.22 13.87
N LEU A 84 -7.68 10.73 13.18
CA LEU A 84 -6.75 11.58 12.42
C LEU A 84 -7.42 12.17 11.17
N SER A 85 -8.20 11.36 10.45
CA SER A 85 -8.94 11.77 9.25
C SER A 85 -9.92 12.92 9.55
N ARG A 86 -10.70 12.82 10.63
CA ARG A 86 -11.63 13.88 11.08
C ARG A 86 -10.95 15.20 11.44
N LYS A 87 -9.65 15.16 11.73
CA LYS A 87 -8.81 16.34 12.04
C LYS A 87 -8.00 16.81 10.83
N GLU A 88 -8.26 16.27 9.65
CA GLU A 88 -7.51 16.57 8.41
C GLU A 88 -6.01 16.26 8.53
N ARG A 89 -5.67 15.25 9.35
CA ARG A 89 -4.29 14.82 9.63
C ARG A 89 -3.93 13.48 8.98
N LEU A 90 -4.80 12.95 8.13
CA LEU A 90 -4.59 11.69 7.41
C LEU A 90 -4.94 11.87 5.93
N VAL A 91 -4.04 11.40 5.06
CA VAL A 91 -4.29 11.23 3.63
C VAL A 91 -3.82 9.85 3.19
N PHE A 92 -4.51 9.26 2.23
CA PHE A 92 -4.09 8.04 1.55
C PHE A 92 -3.48 8.40 0.19
N ILE A 93 -2.37 7.76 -0.18
CA ILE A 93 -1.66 8.00 -1.45
C ILE A 93 -1.38 6.65 -2.11
N THR A 94 -2.05 6.38 -3.23
CA THR A 94 -2.01 5.06 -3.88
C THR A 94 -1.65 5.14 -5.37
N HIS A 95 -1.08 4.05 -5.88
CA HIS A 95 -0.80 3.84 -7.32
C HIS A 95 -1.93 3.10 -8.06
N ARG A 96 -3.08 2.85 -7.43
CA ARG A 96 -4.22 2.25 -8.13
C ARG A 96 -4.56 3.03 -9.40
N TYR A 97 -4.70 2.31 -10.52
CA TYR A 97 -4.86 2.89 -11.85
C TYR A 97 -6.31 3.30 -12.10
N GLU A 98 -6.49 4.48 -12.69
CA GLU A 98 -7.75 4.83 -13.32
C GLU A 98 -8.00 3.91 -14.52
N ARG A 99 -9.21 3.37 -14.60
CA ARG A 99 -9.67 2.53 -15.69
C ARG A 99 -10.94 3.13 -16.27
N GLU A 100 -11.17 2.89 -17.56
CA GLU A 100 -12.38 3.38 -18.23
C GLU A 100 -13.63 2.57 -17.86
N THR A 101 -13.46 1.37 -17.31
CA THR A 101 -14.56 0.43 -17.07
C THR A 101 -15.24 0.60 -15.71
N TYR A 102 -14.61 1.29 -14.74
CA TYR A 102 -15.20 1.58 -13.43
C TYR A 102 -14.46 2.73 -12.73
N ASP A 103 -15.12 3.35 -11.75
CA ASP A 103 -14.51 4.38 -10.92
C ASP A 103 -13.71 3.78 -9.76
N ILE A 104 -12.39 3.72 -9.92
CA ILE A 104 -11.46 3.26 -8.87
C ILE A 104 -11.45 4.18 -7.64
N HIS A 105 -11.76 5.47 -7.80
CA HIS A 105 -11.84 6.43 -6.69
C HIS A 105 -13.01 6.06 -5.79
N GLN A 106 -14.17 5.81 -6.38
CA GLN A 106 -15.35 5.35 -5.62
C GLN A 106 -15.08 4.01 -4.95
N VAL A 107 -14.55 3.02 -5.67
CA VAL A 107 -14.23 1.70 -5.11
C VAL A 107 -13.31 1.79 -3.89
N THR A 108 -12.27 2.62 -3.99
CA THR A 108 -11.28 2.77 -2.91
C THR A 108 -11.86 3.53 -1.72
N ARG A 109 -12.62 4.61 -1.95
CA ARG A 109 -13.30 5.35 -0.88
C ARG A 109 -14.33 4.47 -0.17
N ASP A 110 -15.12 3.71 -0.91
CA ASP A 110 -16.12 2.81 -0.33
C ASP A 110 -15.47 1.71 0.51
N TRP A 111 -14.32 1.17 0.07
CA TRP A 111 -13.56 0.19 0.86
C TRP A 111 -13.03 0.82 2.16
N LEU A 112 -12.47 2.03 2.12
CA LEU A 112 -12.02 2.75 3.33
C LEU A 112 -13.19 3.09 4.27
N ASN A 113 -14.34 3.49 3.72
CA ASN A 113 -15.56 3.76 4.48
C ASN A 113 -16.06 2.50 5.20
N GLN A 114 -16.03 1.34 4.53
CA GLN A 114 -16.41 0.05 5.12
C GLN A 114 -15.53 -0.33 6.31
N HIS A 115 -14.29 0.16 6.35
CA HIS A 115 -13.35 -0.05 7.47
C HIS A 115 -13.34 1.10 8.50
N GLY A 116 -14.30 2.03 8.42
CA GLY A 116 -14.56 3.00 9.48
C GLY A 116 -13.93 4.38 9.30
N ILE A 117 -13.29 4.67 8.16
CA ILE A 117 -12.87 6.04 7.84
C ILE A 117 -14.09 6.79 7.27
N GLU A 118 -14.65 7.75 8.01
CA GLU A 118 -15.91 8.40 7.61
C GLU A 118 -15.75 9.33 6.39
N LYS A 119 -14.58 9.96 6.27
CA LYS A 119 -14.28 10.95 5.22
C LYS A 119 -12.87 10.72 4.66
N PRO A 120 -12.65 9.64 3.89
CA PRO A 120 -11.33 9.30 3.39
C PRO A 120 -10.87 10.34 2.36
N VAL A 121 -9.69 10.92 2.59
CA VAL A 121 -8.99 11.75 1.62
C VAL A 121 -7.96 10.88 0.90
N VAL A 122 -8.17 10.63 -0.39
CA VAL A 122 -7.35 9.72 -1.19
C VAL A 122 -6.80 10.45 -2.40
N TYR A 123 -5.49 10.35 -2.61
CA TYR A 123 -4.78 10.83 -3.78
C TYR A 123 -4.29 9.65 -4.60
N PHE A 124 -4.60 9.67 -5.89
CA PHE A 124 -4.17 8.67 -6.87
C PHE A 124 -3.04 9.28 -7.70
N THR A 125 -1.93 8.56 -7.85
CA THR A 125 -0.81 8.99 -8.68
C THR A 125 -0.25 7.81 -9.47
N GLN A 126 0.11 8.07 -10.72
CA GLN A 126 0.92 7.16 -11.54
C GLN A 126 2.37 7.68 -11.68
N GLU A 127 2.64 8.83 -11.09
CA GLU A 127 3.96 9.42 -10.95
C GLU A 127 4.48 9.21 -9.51
N SER A 128 5.65 9.79 -9.24
CA SER A 128 6.29 9.88 -7.94
C SER A 128 5.34 10.25 -6.79
N LYS A 129 5.25 9.38 -5.77
CA LYS A 129 4.61 9.72 -4.49
C LYS A 129 5.35 10.83 -3.75
N ALA A 130 6.67 10.96 -3.94
CA ALA A 130 7.46 12.01 -3.30
C ALA A 130 6.97 13.42 -3.66
N LYS A 131 6.52 13.64 -4.91
CA LYS A 131 5.91 14.92 -5.31
C LYS A 131 4.64 15.23 -4.51
N LEU A 132 3.76 14.24 -4.33
CA LEU A 132 2.53 14.41 -3.54
C LEU A 132 2.84 14.58 -2.05
N VAL A 133 3.76 13.79 -1.50
CA VAL A 133 4.18 13.90 -0.10
C VAL A 133 4.68 15.31 0.20
N ASP A 134 5.54 15.86 -0.64
CA ASP A 134 6.07 17.23 -0.48
C ASP A 134 4.97 18.29 -0.67
N HIS A 135 4.17 18.18 -1.74
CA HIS A 135 3.09 19.13 -2.05
C HIS A 135 2.03 19.20 -0.95
N LEU A 136 1.65 18.05 -0.37
CA LEU A 136 0.65 17.95 0.69
C LEU A 136 1.21 18.26 2.07
N GLY A 137 2.51 18.49 2.22
CA GLY A 137 3.16 18.72 3.52
C GLY A 137 3.07 17.51 4.45
N VAL A 138 3.04 16.29 3.89
CA VAL A 138 3.07 15.04 4.65
C VAL A 138 4.38 14.99 5.44
N SER A 139 4.27 14.83 6.74
CA SER A 139 5.43 14.83 7.64
C SER A 139 5.85 13.42 8.04
N LEU A 140 4.94 12.45 7.96
CA LEU A 140 5.17 11.04 8.21
C LEU A 140 4.54 10.25 7.06
N PHE A 141 5.34 9.47 6.34
CA PHE A 141 4.90 8.68 5.18
C PHE A 141 5.14 7.19 5.41
N VAL A 142 4.12 6.35 5.14
CA VAL A 142 4.18 4.90 5.31
C VAL A 142 3.87 4.21 3.99
N ASP A 143 4.78 3.35 3.53
CA ASP A 143 4.66 2.58 2.27
C ASP A 143 5.50 1.31 2.39
N ASP A 144 5.05 0.19 1.83
CA ASP A 144 5.80 -1.08 1.85
C ASP A 144 6.76 -1.22 0.67
N ARG A 145 6.57 -0.43 -0.39
CA ARG A 145 7.35 -0.51 -1.62
C ARG A 145 8.62 0.32 -1.52
N HIS A 146 9.75 -0.38 -1.64
CA HIS A 146 11.08 0.23 -1.46
C HIS A 146 11.39 1.41 -2.38
N GLU A 147 10.95 1.41 -3.64
CA GLU A 147 11.19 2.55 -4.54
C GLU A 147 10.46 3.81 -4.07
N ASN A 148 9.23 3.67 -3.57
CA ASN A 148 8.45 4.78 -3.03
C ASN A 148 9.11 5.32 -1.75
N CYS A 149 9.49 4.43 -0.82
CA CYS A 149 10.16 4.82 0.42
C CYS A 149 11.48 5.53 0.16
N GLN A 150 12.31 4.98 -0.74
CA GLN A 150 13.59 5.58 -1.11
C GLN A 150 13.38 6.97 -1.71
N GLU A 151 12.49 7.09 -2.70
CA GLU A 151 12.26 8.36 -3.38
C GLU A 151 11.77 9.45 -2.40
N VAL A 152 10.83 9.11 -1.51
CA VAL A 152 10.33 10.04 -0.49
C VAL A 152 11.43 10.46 0.49
N ALA A 153 12.25 9.51 0.94
CA ALA A 153 13.33 9.76 1.90
C ALA A 153 14.47 10.61 1.32
N GLU A 154 14.69 10.51 0.01
CA GLU A 154 15.70 11.29 -0.70
C GLU A 154 15.23 12.69 -1.06
N ARG A 155 13.94 12.85 -1.41
CA ARG A 155 13.43 14.08 -2.04
C ARG A 155 12.57 14.95 -1.13
N THR A 156 12.18 14.47 0.03
CA THR A 156 11.29 15.21 0.95
C THR A 156 11.89 15.30 2.35
N ARG A 157 11.19 16.00 3.24
CA ARG A 157 11.51 16.07 4.67
C ARG A 157 10.68 15.11 5.53
N ALA A 158 9.84 14.29 4.92
CA ALA A 158 8.99 13.37 5.66
C ALA A 158 9.84 12.30 6.36
N THR A 159 9.45 11.95 7.58
CA THR A 159 9.88 10.70 8.21
C THR A 159 9.27 9.56 7.41
N VAL A 160 10.09 8.61 6.95
CA VAL A 160 9.62 7.48 6.13
C VAL A 160 9.64 6.20 6.95
N ILE A 161 8.48 5.56 7.01
CA ILE A 161 8.26 4.29 7.69
C ILE A 161 7.94 3.21 6.67
N MET A 162 8.56 2.05 6.81
CA MET A 162 8.28 0.87 5.99
C MET A 162 7.79 -0.28 6.89
N PRO A 163 6.56 -0.78 6.72
CA PRO A 163 6.12 -1.97 7.43
C PRO A 163 6.90 -3.20 6.94
N HIS A 164 7.17 -4.12 7.87
CA HIS A 164 7.81 -5.39 7.55
C HIS A 164 6.93 -6.24 6.61
N ARG A 165 7.47 -6.61 5.44
CA ARG A 165 6.87 -7.53 4.47
C ARG A 165 7.94 -8.46 3.91
N HIS A 166 7.61 -9.71 3.60
CA HIS A 166 8.59 -10.67 3.08
C HIS A 166 9.33 -10.16 1.83
N TYR A 167 8.64 -9.41 0.98
CA TYR A 167 9.17 -8.92 -0.30
C TYR A 167 10.00 -7.64 -0.24
N ASN A 168 10.22 -7.05 0.94
CA ASN A 168 10.96 -5.80 1.09
C ASN A 168 12.16 -5.91 2.04
N GLN A 169 12.59 -7.14 2.38
CA GLN A 169 13.62 -7.37 3.41
C GLN A 169 15.04 -6.98 2.97
N ASP A 170 15.36 -7.10 1.69
CA ASP A 170 16.69 -6.78 1.17
C ASP A 170 16.94 -5.26 1.06
N PHE A 171 15.87 -4.45 1.15
CA PHE A 171 15.99 -3.00 1.12
C PHE A 171 16.48 -2.44 2.47
N SER A 172 17.50 -1.59 2.39
CA SER A 172 18.05 -0.83 3.50
C SER A 172 18.38 0.59 3.06
N HIS A 173 17.92 1.57 3.82
CA HIS A 173 18.20 2.97 3.56
C HIS A 173 18.30 3.75 4.88
N PRO A 174 19.32 4.61 5.08
CA PRO A 174 19.59 5.23 6.38
C PRO A 174 18.50 6.18 6.91
N LYS A 175 17.57 6.61 6.04
CA LYS A 175 16.44 7.48 6.38
C LYS A 175 15.08 6.77 6.38
N VAL A 176 15.06 5.44 6.19
CA VAL A 176 13.81 4.66 6.20
C VAL A 176 13.81 3.80 7.45
N THR A 177 12.84 4.02 8.33
CA THR A 177 12.68 3.24 9.56
C THR A 177 11.70 2.11 9.31
N ARG A 178 12.07 0.89 9.72
CA ARG A 178 11.21 -0.28 9.57
C ARG A 178 10.44 -0.56 10.86
N ILE A 179 9.15 -0.87 10.73
CA ILE A 179 8.28 -1.26 11.84
C ILE A 179 7.78 -2.68 11.66
N ARG A 180 7.45 -3.35 12.76
CA ARG A 180 6.81 -4.68 12.76
C ARG A 180 5.37 -4.61 13.25
N ASP A 181 5.06 -3.66 14.12
CA ASP A 181 3.72 -3.35 14.58
C ASP A 181 3.29 -2.00 14.01
N PHE A 182 2.11 -1.95 13.39
CA PHE A 182 1.57 -0.70 12.86
C PHE A 182 1.37 0.36 13.95
N ASN A 183 1.15 -0.04 15.22
CA ASN A 183 1.01 0.90 16.33
C ASN A 183 2.25 1.77 16.57
N GLU A 184 3.42 1.33 16.11
CA GLU A 184 4.67 2.09 16.23
C GLU A 184 4.56 3.47 15.56
N ILE A 185 3.74 3.62 14.49
CA ILE A 185 3.58 4.93 13.81
C ILE A 185 2.93 5.99 14.70
N PHE A 186 2.07 5.60 15.65
CA PHE A 186 1.34 6.56 16.48
C PHE A 186 2.26 7.26 17.49
N SER A 187 3.42 6.67 17.80
CA SER A 187 4.46 7.31 18.62
C SER A 187 5.01 8.58 17.96
N TYR A 188 5.10 8.60 16.63
CA TYR A 188 5.57 9.75 15.84
C TYR A 188 4.52 10.86 15.71
N LEU A 189 3.25 10.58 16.00
CA LEU A 189 2.14 11.52 15.86
C LEU A 189 1.77 12.25 17.16
N SER A 190 2.39 11.81 18.26
CA SER A 190 2.19 12.31 19.62
C SER A 190 3.14 13.47 19.97
N GLU A 191 4.05 13.81 19.05
CA GLU A 191 4.89 15.02 19.04
C GLU A 191 4.25 16.16 18.22
#